data_AF-A0A842MA19-F1
#
_entry.id   AF-A0A842MA19-F1
#
_cell.length_a   1.000
_cell.length_b   1.000
_cell.length_c   1.000
_cell.angle_alpha   90.00
_cell.angle_beta   90.00
_cell.angle_gamma   90.00
#
_symmetry.space_group_name_H-M   'P 1'
#
loop_
_entity.id
_entity.type
_entity.pdbx_description
1 polymer ?
#
loop_
_entity_poly.entity_id
_entity_poly.type
_entity_poly.pdbx_seq_one_letter_code
_entity_poly.pdbx_strand_id
1 'polypeptide(L)'
;MGDNMRVSSSILDLAEGACGICHRVLEELSNHGINAESSEFFEGVNARLVNTLGETIGKGRDITWAPAILKAQIDADIIPEDIAADLEGVLTKRADLRRVAGMSGYGRVVTSAGLIISHIWENGGYVEVKRDGIGVRAIFYDKDGDEISNSVTGFCPVCAINISAGRVPSIRRKIAEKLRGSKNTGKIKHERGILNRIKWKNRRIYTDLIEDDKIIGRNWGCCIAYSTVRAEIAAGLGSKKWNRIFKHYCDQCPLKHCWIGKAMGALGNKVLHRMKNVNVREIVRMEDYITVDIMDNNKRVGYGIGSLCSLSASVNALMRSDAIKILKPTPAEGFPYKERG
;
A
#
# COMPACT_ATOMS: atom_id res chain seq x y z
N MET A 1 0.21 18.42 28.47
CA MET A 1 -0.94 18.08 27.61
C MET A 1 -1.09 16.58 27.68
N GLY A 2 -2.18 16.10 28.27
CA GLY A 2 -2.29 14.74 28.81
C GLY A 2 -2.38 13.63 27.76
N ASP A 3 -1.45 12.69 27.87
CA ASP A 3 -1.51 11.21 27.84
C ASP A 3 -2.57 10.40 27.06
N ASN A 4 -3.59 10.96 26.42
CA ASN A 4 -4.52 10.16 25.59
C ASN A 4 -5.00 10.94 24.37
N MET A 5 -4.13 11.07 23.37
CA MET A 5 -4.52 11.64 22.08
C MET A 5 -5.32 10.61 21.29
N ARG A 6 -6.66 10.69 21.33
CA ARG A 6 -7.55 9.90 20.48
C ARG A 6 -7.99 10.71 19.27
N VAL A 7 -7.94 10.10 18.08
CA VAL A 7 -8.49 10.73 16.87
C VAL A 7 -10.01 10.60 16.85
N SER A 8 -10.70 11.64 16.37
CA SER A 8 -12.16 11.58 16.19
C SER A 8 -12.54 10.57 15.11
N SER A 9 -13.56 9.75 15.36
CA SER A 9 -14.13 8.87 14.33
C SER A 9 -14.65 9.66 13.11
N SER A 10 -15.08 10.92 13.31
CA SER A 10 -15.59 11.78 12.23
C SER A 10 -14.56 12.14 11.15
N ILE A 11 -13.26 12.01 11.45
CA ILE A 11 -12.20 12.25 10.47
C ILE A 11 -11.77 10.98 9.73
N LEU A 12 -12.32 9.82 10.09
CA LEU A 12 -11.98 8.52 9.52
C LEU A 12 -13.10 8.05 8.58
N ASP A 13 -12.75 7.89 7.30
CA ASP A 13 -13.67 7.39 6.28
C ASP A 13 -13.33 5.93 5.97
N LEU A 14 -14.21 4.99 6.33
CA LEU A 14 -14.00 3.55 6.11
C LEU A 14 -13.88 3.18 4.63
N ALA A 15 -14.39 4.01 3.71
CA ALA A 15 -14.19 3.83 2.27
C ALA A 15 -12.76 4.14 1.81
N GLU A 16 -11.97 4.90 2.61
CA GLU A 16 -10.54 5.09 2.38
C GLU A 16 -9.69 3.88 2.81
N GLY A 17 -10.31 2.94 3.53
CA GLY A 17 -9.71 1.68 3.99
C GLY A 17 -8.52 1.83 4.93
N ALA A 18 -7.98 0.70 5.38
CA ALA A 18 -6.91 0.67 6.38
C ALA A 18 -5.69 1.48 5.95
N CYS A 19 -5.33 1.42 4.66
CA CYS A 19 -4.25 2.25 4.11
C CYS A 19 -4.58 3.74 4.20
N GLY A 20 -5.76 4.20 3.80
CA GLY A 20 -6.14 5.61 3.90
C GLY A 20 -6.23 6.09 5.35
N ILE A 21 -6.88 5.30 6.22
CA ILE A 21 -7.02 5.59 7.64
C ILE A 21 -5.65 5.73 8.31
N CYS A 22 -4.73 4.80 8.08
CA CYS A 22 -3.36 4.88 8.61
C CYS A 22 -2.67 6.21 8.26
N HIS A 23 -2.85 6.69 7.02
CA HIS A 23 -2.29 7.97 6.59
C HIS A 23 -2.99 9.16 7.23
N ARG A 24 -4.31 9.09 7.41
CA ARG A 24 -5.10 10.14 8.05
C ARG A 24 -4.77 10.28 9.54
N VAL A 25 -4.58 9.16 10.24
CA VAL A 25 -4.12 9.16 11.63
C VAL A 25 -2.68 9.70 11.71
N LEU A 26 -1.80 9.33 10.78
CA LEU A 26 -0.43 9.87 10.73
C LEU A 26 -0.42 11.39 10.47
N GLU A 27 -1.35 11.91 9.67
CA GLU A 27 -1.56 13.35 9.50
C GLU A 27 -1.88 14.03 10.83
N GLU A 28 -2.84 13.50 11.57
CA GLU A 28 -3.25 14.04 12.87
C GLU A 28 -2.12 14.01 13.90
N LEU A 29 -1.42 12.87 13.98
CA LEU A 29 -0.24 12.70 14.83
C LEU A 29 0.85 13.73 14.52
N SER A 30 1.14 13.93 13.23
CA SER A 30 2.20 14.84 12.80
C SER A 30 1.88 16.30 13.12
N ASN A 31 0.59 16.68 13.08
CA ASN A 31 0.14 18.01 13.49
C ASN A 31 0.36 18.26 14.99
N HIS A 32 0.39 17.19 15.80
CA HIS A 32 0.71 17.22 17.23
C HIS A 32 2.19 16.96 17.52
N GLY A 33 3.05 16.99 16.50
CA GLY A 33 4.50 16.77 16.65
C GLY A 33 4.92 15.31 16.86
N ILE A 34 3.99 14.36 16.80
CA ILE A 34 4.27 12.92 16.89
C ILE A 34 4.72 12.41 15.52
N ASN A 35 5.83 11.68 15.50
CA ASN A 35 6.38 11.09 14.27
C ASN A 35 6.35 9.57 14.34
N ALA A 36 6.23 8.92 13.18
CA ALA A 36 6.44 7.48 13.07
C ALA A 36 7.90 7.21 12.76
N GLU A 37 8.53 6.30 13.50
CA GLU A 37 9.86 5.80 13.18
C GLU A 37 9.79 4.32 12.85
N SER A 38 10.56 3.84 11.88
CA SER A 38 10.57 2.42 11.52
C SER A 38 11.95 1.91 11.14
N SER A 39 12.20 0.64 11.42
CA SER A 39 13.42 -0.08 11.08
C SER A 39 13.09 -1.45 10.50
N GLU A 40 13.94 -1.89 9.57
CA GLU A 40 13.75 -3.16 8.87
C GLU A 40 14.10 -4.34 9.79
N PHE A 41 13.39 -5.45 9.62
CA PHE A 41 13.59 -6.69 10.36
C PHE A 41 13.35 -7.88 9.43
N PHE A 42 13.92 -9.06 9.72
CA PHE A 42 13.77 -10.21 8.81
C PHE A 42 12.29 -10.56 8.54
N GLU A 43 11.44 -10.45 9.55
CA GLU A 43 9.99 -10.70 9.46
C GLU A 43 9.16 -9.48 9.05
N GLY A 44 9.78 -8.44 8.49
CA GLY A 44 9.08 -7.24 8.01
C GLY A 44 9.69 -5.94 8.52
N VAL A 45 8.89 -5.13 9.19
CA VAL A 45 9.25 -3.80 9.68
C VAL A 45 8.79 -3.65 11.12
N ASN A 46 9.66 -3.16 11.99
CA ASN A 46 9.26 -2.62 13.29
C ASN A 46 8.97 -1.13 13.13
N ALA A 47 7.89 -0.65 13.74
CA ALA A 47 7.53 0.75 13.81
C ALA A 47 7.28 1.16 15.26
N ARG A 48 7.54 2.43 15.55
CA ARG A 48 7.20 3.09 16.81
C ARG A 48 6.66 4.49 16.55
N LEU A 49 5.74 4.94 17.40
CA LEU A 49 5.30 6.33 17.43
C LEU A 49 6.08 7.07 18.51
N VAL A 50 6.67 8.21 18.16
CA VAL A 50 7.54 8.98 19.04
C VAL A 50 6.95 10.37 19.24
N ASN A 51 6.68 10.73 20.50
CA ASN A 51 6.12 12.03 20.86
C ASN A 51 7.19 13.15 20.85
N THR A 52 6.79 14.36 21.22
CA THR A 52 7.68 15.54 21.25
C THR A 52 8.76 15.47 22.33
N LEU A 53 8.59 14.60 23.34
CA LEU A 53 9.57 14.33 24.39
C LEU A 53 10.56 13.23 24.01
N GLY A 54 10.40 12.60 22.84
CA GLY A 54 11.22 11.47 22.40
C GLY A 54 10.76 10.12 22.96
N GLU A 55 9.62 10.06 23.64
CA GLU A 55 9.08 8.85 24.24
C GLU A 55 8.32 8.03 23.21
N THR A 56 8.44 6.70 23.32
CA THR A 56 7.67 5.78 22.48
C THR A 56 6.29 5.56 23.08
N ILE A 57 5.25 5.97 22.37
CA ILE A 57 3.85 5.86 22.82
C ILE A 57 3.10 4.67 22.21
N GLY A 58 3.67 4.02 21.20
CA GLY A 58 3.12 2.80 20.61
C GLY A 58 4.12 2.10 19.72
N LYS A 59 3.97 0.78 19.57
CA LYS A 59 4.87 -0.11 18.82
C LYS A 59 4.09 -1.05 17.92
N GLY A 60 4.68 -1.37 16.77
CA GLY A 60 4.05 -2.25 15.79
C GLY A 60 5.07 -3.05 15.01
N ARG A 61 4.69 -4.25 14.59
CA ARG A 61 5.42 -5.05 13.61
C ARG A 61 4.46 -5.60 12.58
N ASP A 62 4.80 -5.42 11.30
CA ASP A 62 4.08 -6.02 10.18
C ASP A 62 5.03 -6.20 8.96
N ILE A 63 4.56 -6.77 7.85
CA ILE A 63 5.37 -7.11 6.67
C ILE A 63 6.04 -5.91 5.99
N THR A 64 5.55 -4.69 6.21
CA THR A 64 6.09 -3.45 5.64
C THR A 64 5.69 -2.22 6.45
N TRP A 65 6.18 -1.03 6.07
CA TRP A 65 6.13 0.19 6.86
C TRP A 65 4.71 0.61 7.27
N ALA A 66 3.79 0.78 6.31
CA ALA A 66 2.47 1.32 6.58
C ALA A 66 1.62 0.46 7.55
N PRO A 67 1.47 -0.87 7.37
CA PRO A 67 0.75 -1.68 8.34
C PRO A 67 1.47 -1.79 9.69
N ALA A 68 2.81 -1.73 9.73
CA ALA A 68 3.54 -1.67 11.00
C ALA A 68 3.25 -0.37 11.77
N ILE A 69 3.17 0.76 11.05
CA ILE A 69 2.78 2.05 11.62
C ILE A 69 1.33 2.02 12.09
N LEU A 70 0.41 1.44 11.31
CA LEU A 70 -0.98 1.25 11.73
C LEU A 70 -1.05 0.45 13.04
N LYS A 71 -0.29 -0.65 13.13
CA LYS A 71 -0.23 -1.44 14.36
C LYS A 71 0.26 -0.61 15.56
N ALA A 72 1.26 0.25 15.36
CA ALA A 72 1.73 1.17 16.40
C ALA A 72 0.69 2.24 16.78
N GLN A 73 -0.17 2.66 15.83
CA GLN A 73 -1.30 3.57 16.09
C GLN A 73 -2.40 2.92 16.94
N ILE A 74 -2.67 1.63 16.69
CA ILE A 74 -3.63 0.85 17.49
C ILE A 74 -3.07 0.59 18.89
N ASP A 75 -1.81 0.16 18.99
CA ASP A 75 -1.12 -0.11 20.27
C ASP A 75 -1.06 1.11 21.20
N ALA A 76 -0.96 2.31 20.61
CA ALA A 76 -0.98 3.58 21.33
C ALA A 76 -2.39 4.05 21.75
N ASP A 77 -3.45 3.26 21.51
CA ASP A 77 -4.84 3.61 21.82
C ASP A 77 -5.30 4.95 21.19
N ILE A 78 -4.75 5.29 20.02
CA ILE A 78 -5.06 6.54 19.30
C ILE A 78 -6.36 6.41 18.50
N ILE A 79 -6.68 5.20 18.02
CA ILE A 79 -7.80 4.94 17.12
C ILE A 79 -9.01 4.48 17.95
N PRO A 80 -10.24 4.97 17.68
CA PRO A 80 -11.46 4.50 18.34
C PRO A 80 -11.60 2.98 18.30
N GLU A 81 -12.01 2.36 19.42
CA GLU A 81 -12.00 0.91 19.65
C GLU A 81 -12.78 0.12 18.59
N ASP A 82 -13.93 0.62 18.16
CA ASP A 82 -14.77 0.03 17.12
C ASP A 82 -14.04 -0.07 15.78
N ILE A 83 -13.34 0.99 15.39
CA ILE A 83 -12.56 1.05 14.15
C ILE A 83 -11.24 0.27 14.31
N ALA A 84 -10.63 0.31 15.50
CA ALA A 84 -9.39 -0.40 15.81
C ALA A 84 -9.56 -1.91 15.64
N ALA A 85 -10.66 -2.49 16.13
CA ALA A 85 -10.96 -3.92 15.99
C ALA A 85 -11.03 -4.36 14.51
N ASP A 86 -11.69 -3.56 13.66
CA ASP A 86 -11.73 -3.80 12.21
C ASP A 86 -10.32 -3.72 11.59
N LEU A 87 -9.52 -2.73 12.00
CA LEU A 87 -8.15 -2.50 11.53
C LEU A 87 -7.19 -3.63 11.91
N GLU A 88 -7.31 -4.17 13.13
CA GLU A 88 -6.54 -5.34 13.54
C GLU A 88 -6.82 -6.55 12.65
N GLY A 89 -8.07 -6.71 12.21
CA GLY A 89 -8.49 -7.79 11.32
C GLY A 89 -7.75 -7.84 9.97
N VAL A 90 -7.17 -6.73 9.53
CA VAL A 90 -6.43 -6.64 8.24
C VAL A 90 -4.91 -6.61 8.37
N LEU A 91 -4.39 -6.63 9.61
CA LEU A 91 -2.96 -6.71 9.88
C LEU A 91 -2.44 -8.14 9.68
N THR A 92 -1.14 -8.27 9.40
CA THR A 92 -0.58 -9.59 9.08
C THR A 92 -0.42 -10.45 10.33
N LYS A 93 -1.03 -11.64 10.33
CA LYS A 93 -0.85 -12.63 11.40
C LYS A 93 0.59 -13.12 11.48
N ARG A 94 1.06 -13.45 12.69
CA ARG A 94 2.45 -13.92 12.94
C ARG A 94 2.87 -15.11 12.07
N ALA A 95 1.97 -16.05 11.81
CA ALA A 95 2.26 -17.18 10.92
C ALA A 95 2.50 -16.72 9.47
N ASP A 96 1.77 -15.72 8.99
CA ASP A 96 1.93 -15.16 7.66
C ASP A 96 3.17 -14.26 7.57
N LEU A 97 3.53 -13.53 8.63
CA LEU A 97 4.82 -12.82 8.72
C LEU A 97 5.99 -13.76 8.43
N ARG A 98 6.04 -14.93 9.08
CA ARG A 98 7.09 -15.93 8.85
C ARG A 98 7.09 -16.48 7.43
N ARG A 99 5.90 -16.74 6.87
CA ARG A 99 5.77 -17.24 5.49
C ARG A 99 6.26 -16.22 4.47
N VAL A 100 5.89 -14.95 4.64
CA VAL A 100 6.35 -13.85 3.79
C VAL A 100 7.85 -13.63 3.97
N ALA A 101 8.37 -13.66 5.19
CA ALA A 101 9.81 -13.57 5.48
C ALA A 101 10.62 -14.66 4.77
N GLY A 102 10.12 -15.91 4.78
CA GLY A 102 10.73 -17.03 4.05
C GLY A 102 10.75 -16.84 2.52
N MET A 103 9.97 -15.89 1.99
CA MET A 103 9.92 -15.55 0.58
C MET A 103 10.75 -14.30 0.25
N SER A 104 10.52 -13.20 0.96
CA SER A 104 11.05 -11.86 0.63
C SER A 104 12.15 -11.37 1.58
N GLY A 105 12.34 -12.03 2.72
CA GLY A 105 13.19 -11.54 3.81
C GLY A 105 12.71 -10.18 4.35
N TYR A 106 13.66 -9.25 4.53
CA TYR A 106 13.48 -7.96 5.21
C TYR A 106 12.56 -6.96 4.47
N GLY A 107 11.28 -6.87 4.85
CA GLY A 107 10.37 -5.74 4.53
C GLY A 107 10.05 -5.48 3.04
N ARG A 108 10.61 -6.26 2.11
CA ARG A 108 10.66 -5.97 0.66
C ARG A 108 9.46 -6.48 -0.14
N VAL A 109 8.26 -6.20 0.35
CA VAL A 109 7.01 -6.74 -0.20
C VAL A 109 6.67 -6.26 -1.63
N VAL A 110 7.17 -5.09 -2.05
CA VAL A 110 6.87 -4.55 -3.39
C VAL A 110 7.52 -5.38 -4.49
N THR A 111 8.81 -5.74 -4.33
CA THR A 111 9.53 -6.53 -5.34
C THR A 111 8.95 -7.93 -5.45
N SER A 112 8.67 -8.59 -4.33
CA SER A 112 8.04 -9.91 -4.33
C SER A 112 6.63 -9.89 -4.90
N ALA A 113 5.81 -8.87 -4.60
CA ALA A 113 4.48 -8.73 -5.21
C ALA A 113 4.55 -8.68 -6.74
N GLY A 114 5.47 -7.89 -7.30
CA GLY A 114 5.68 -7.84 -8.75
C GLY A 114 6.07 -9.21 -9.32
N LEU A 115 7.02 -9.90 -8.69
CA LEU A 115 7.44 -11.25 -9.13
C LEU A 115 6.31 -12.29 -9.03
N ILE A 116 5.44 -12.20 -8.03
CA ILE A 116 4.28 -13.08 -7.86
C ILE A 116 3.29 -12.84 -9.01
N ILE A 117 2.94 -11.57 -9.26
CA ILE A 117 2.02 -11.22 -10.35
C ILE A 117 2.58 -11.71 -11.70
N SER A 118 3.86 -11.44 -11.99
CA SER A 118 4.51 -11.93 -13.21
C SER A 118 4.50 -13.45 -13.28
N HIS A 119 4.78 -14.15 -12.18
CA HIS A 119 4.78 -15.61 -12.17
C HIS A 119 3.40 -16.20 -12.50
N ILE A 120 2.34 -15.66 -11.92
CA ILE A 120 0.97 -16.11 -12.21
C ILE A 120 0.64 -15.85 -13.69
N TRP A 121 0.96 -14.66 -14.19
CA TRP A 121 0.71 -14.28 -15.58
C TRP A 121 1.51 -15.11 -16.60
N GLU A 122 2.79 -15.36 -16.35
CA GLU A 122 3.66 -16.23 -17.17
C GLU A 122 3.12 -17.67 -17.29
N ASN A 123 2.29 -18.10 -16.34
CA ASN A 123 1.65 -19.42 -16.36
C ASN A 123 0.21 -19.39 -16.93
N GLY A 124 -0.17 -18.29 -17.59
CA GLY A 124 -1.49 -18.10 -18.21
C GLY A 124 -2.60 -17.68 -17.25
N GLY A 125 -2.28 -17.54 -15.96
CA GLY A 125 -3.23 -17.12 -14.92
C GLY A 125 -3.35 -15.61 -14.77
N TYR A 126 -4.13 -15.16 -13.78
CA TYR A 126 -4.29 -13.75 -13.47
C TYR A 126 -4.50 -13.49 -11.97
N VAL A 127 -4.26 -12.25 -11.54
CA VAL A 127 -4.49 -11.80 -10.17
C VAL A 127 -5.65 -10.82 -10.14
N GLU A 128 -6.71 -11.16 -9.41
CA GLU A 128 -7.81 -10.23 -9.13
C GLU A 128 -7.57 -9.56 -7.77
N VAL A 129 -7.77 -8.25 -7.72
CA VAL A 129 -7.75 -7.49 -6.47
C VAL A 129 -9.15 -6.90 -6.23
N LYS A 130 -9.68 -7.08 -5.02
CA LYS A 130 -11.00 -6.55 -4.67
C LYS A 130 -11.07 -6.04 -3.24
N ARG A 131 -11.98 -5.09 -3.06
CA ARG A 131 -12.30 -4.53 -1.74
C ARG A 131 -12.96 -5.58 -0.86
N ASP A 132 -12.49 -5.72 0.36
CA ASP A 132 -13.12 -6.58 1.37
C ASP A 132 -13.09 -5.93 2.75
N GLY A 133 -14.27 -5.64 3.30
CA GLY A 133 -14.43 -4.80 4.49
C GLY A 133 -13.61 -3.51 4.38
N ILE A 134 -12.81 -3.24 5.42
CA ILE A 134 -11.89 -2.11 5.47
C ILE A 134 -10.52 -2.38 4.80
N GLY A 135 -10.28 -3.60 4.31
CA GLY A 135 -9.05 -4.03 3.64
C GLY A 135 -9.24 -4.49 2.19
N VAL A 136 -8.35 -5.36 1.74
CA VAL A 136 -8.27 -5.81 0.34
C VAL A 136 -7.97 -7.30 0.29
N ARG A 137 -8.57 -8.02 -0.66
CA ARG A 137 -8.17 -9.38 -1.03
C ARG A 137 -7.51 -9.40 -2.40
N ALA A 138 -6.50 -10.24 -2.51
CA ALA A 138 -5.93 -10.72 -3.74
C ALA A 138 -6.30 -12.20 -3.95
N ILE A 139 -6.80 -12.53 -5.13
CA ILE A 139 -7.15 -13.88 -5.56
C ILE A 139 -6.29 -14.23 -6.78
N PHE A 140 -5.69 -15.41 -6.77
CA PHE A 140 -4.88 -15.93 -7.86
C PHE A 140 -5.68 -16.98 -8.60
N TYR A 141 -5.77 -16.83 -9.91
CA TYR A 141 -6.40 -17.79 -10.81
C TYR A 141 -5.36 -18.38 -11.75
N ASP A 142 -5.53 -19.64 -12.13
CA ASP A 142 -4.72 -20.27 -13.17
C ASP A 142 -5.25 -19.98 -14.57
N LYS A 143 -4.67 -20.66 -15.57
CA LYS A 143 -5.01 -20.50 -17.00
C LYS A 143 -6.44 -20.96 -17.34
N ASP A 144 -7.00 -21.88 -16.56
CA ASP A 144 -8.32 -22.47 -16.77
C ASP A 144 -9.39 -21.65 -16.03
N GLY A 145 -8.96 -20.71 -15.18
CA GLY A 145 -9.80 -19.82 -14.40
C GLY A 145 -10.08 -20.35 -12.99
N ASP A 146 -9.42 -21.43 -12.58
CA ASP A 146 -9.59 -22.03 -11.27
C ASP A 146 -8.79 -21.27 -10.22
N GLU A 147 -9.36 -21.15 -9.01
CA GLU A 147 -8.72 -20.45 -7.90
C GLU A 147 -7.50 -21.23 -7.38
N ILE A 148 -6.31 -20.65 -7.51
CA ILE A 148 -5.07 -21.16 -6.92
C ILE A 148 -5.01 -20.83 -5.43
N SER A 149 -5.38 -19.60 -5.07
CA SER A 149 -5.33 -19.10 -3.69
C SER A 149 -6.10 -17.81 -3.52
N ASN A 150 -6.72 -17.66 -2.34
CA ASN A 150 -7.39 -16.47 -1.90
C ASN A 150 -6.81 -16.00 -0.56
N SER A 151 -6.31 -14.77 -0.56
CA SER A 151 -5.76 -14.17 0.67
C SER A 151 -6.84 -13.96 1.73
N VAL A 152 -6.40 -13.98 3.00
CA VAL A 152 -7.13 -13.21 4.02
C VAL A 152 -7.12 -11.74 3.64
N THR A 153 -8.12 -11.01 4.12
CA THR A 153 -8.20 -9.56 4.02
C THR A 153 -6.90 -8.95 4.53
N GLY A 154 -6.20 -8.24 3.66
CA GLY A 154 -4.93 -7.57 3.96
C GLY A 154 -5.07 -6.05 3.94
N PHE A 155 -4.10 -5.38 4.57
CA PHE A 155 -4.03 -3.91 4.66
C PHE A 155 -4.10 -3.17 3.31
N CYS A 156 -3.43 -3.69 2.28
CA CYS A 156 -3.42 -3.15 0.92
C CYS A 156 -3.14 -4.26 -0.11
N PRO A 157 -3.26 -4.00 -1.43
CA PRO A 157 -3.05 -5.01 -2.47
C PRO A 157 -1.68 -5.71 -2.39
N VAL A 158 -0.60 -4.95 -2.15
CA VAL A 158 0.75 -5.51 -2.03
C VAL A 158 0.84 -6.47 -0.84
N CYS A 159 0.18 -6.13 0.28
CA CYS A 159 0.15 -7.00 1.46
C CYS A 159 -0.61 -8.28 1.16
N ALA A 160 -1.82 -8.15 0.59
CA ALA A 160 -2.68 -9.27 0.25
C ALA A 160 -2.01 -10.25 -0.73
N ILE A 161 -1.34 -9.75 -1.76
CA ILE A 161 -0.60 -10.57 -2.74
C ILE A 161 0.50 -11.37 -2.06
N ASN A 162 1.32 -10.74 -1.21
CA ASN A 162 2.40 -11.45 -0.51
C ASN A 162 1.87 -12.48 0.49
N ILE A 163 0.82 -12.15 1.22
CA ILE A 163 0.18 -13.07 2.17
C ILE A 163 -0.41 -14.27 1.42
N SER A 164 -1.11 -14.06 0.30
CA SER A 164 -1.65 -15.14 -0.54
C SER A 164 -0.52 -16.06 -1.02
N ALA A 165 0.53 -15.50 -1.62
CA ALA A 165 1.66 -16.27 -2.14
C ALA A 165 2.41 -17.02 -1.03
N GLY A 166 2.58 -16.41 0.14
CA GLY A 166 3.24 -17.04 1.29
C GLY A 166 2.53 -18.30 1.79
N ARG A 167 1.22 -18.41 1.55
CA ARG A 167 0.40 -19.57 1.92
C ARG A 167 0.45 -20.70 0.90
N VAL A 168 0.88 -20.43 -0.33
CA VAL A 168 1.02 -21.44 -1.40
C VAL A 168 2.49 -21.92 -1.46
N PRO A 169 2.82 -23.15 -1.03
CA PRO A 169 4.22 -23.59 -0.91
C PRO A 169 5.00 -23.61 -2.24
N SER A 170 4.34 -23.92 -3.36
CA SER A 170 4.95 -23.90 -4.69
C SER A 170 5.37 -22.49 -5.11
N ILE A 171 4.44 -21.52 -5.04
CA ILE A 171 4.72 -20.11 -5.34
C ILE A 171 5.79 -19.58 -4.39
N ARG A 172 5.65 -19.80 -3.08
CA ARG A 172 6.61 -19.34 -2.07
C ARG A 172 8.04 -19.78 -2.39
N ARG A 173 8.25 -21.06 -2.71
CA ARG A 173 9.57 -21.60 -3.09
C ARG A 173 10.10 -20.94 -4.35
N LYS A 174 9.27 -20.83 -5.39
CA LYS A 174 9.67 -20.22 -6.66
C LYS A 174 10.11 -18.76 -6.52
N ILE A 175 9.38 -17.98 -5.73
CA ILE A 175 9.71 -16.57 -5.49
C ILE A 175 10.97 -16.43 -4.62
N ALA A 176 11.10 -17.26 -3.58
CA ALA A 176 12.31 -17.29 -2.75
C ALA A 176 13.57 -17.63 -3.58
N GLU A 177 13.46 -18.55 -4.54
CA GLU A 177 14.51 -18.88 -5.50
C GLU A 177 14.84 -17.70 -6.43
N LYS A 178 13.82 -17.05 -7.03
CA LYS A 178 14.01 -15.86 -7.89
C LYS A 178 14.69 -14.71 -7.13
N LEU A 179 14.44 -14.58 -5.83
CA LEU A 179 15.02 -13.52 -4.98
C LEU A 179 16.38 -13.90 -4.36
N ARG A 180 16.81 -15.16 -4.46
CA ARG A 180 18.07 -15.63 -3.88
C ARG A 180 19.25 -14.88 -4.48
N GLY A 181 20.12 -14.34 -3.63
CA GLY A 181 21.29 -13.54 -4.06
C GLY A 181 20.96 -12.15 -4.61
N SER A 182 19.68 -11.77 -4.70
CA SER A 182 19.30 -10.41 -5.11
C SER A 182 19.62 -9.39 -4.02
N LYS A 183 20.02 -8.17 -4.42
CA LYS A 183 20.23 -7.06 -3.48
C LYS A 183 18.93 -6.79 -2.72
N ASN A 184 18.94 -6.90 -1.39
CA ASN A 184 17.78 -6.59 -0.54
C ASN A 184 18.01 -5.27 0.22
N THR A 185 17.27 -4.22 -0.13
CA THR A 185 17.38 -2.88 0.47
C THR A 185 16.97 -2.90 1.93
N GLY A 186 15.96 -3.69 2.29
CA GLY A 186 15.55 -3.86 3.68
C GLY A 186 16.65 -4.52 4.52
N LYS A 187 17.33 -5.54 3.96
CA LYS A 187 18.48 -6.19 4.60
C LYS A 187 19.63 -5.20 4.80
N ILE A 188 19.97 -4.42 3.77
CA ILE A 188 21.01 -3.39 3.85
C ILE A 188 20.69 -2.36 4.93
N LYS A 189 19.44 -1.89 5.00
CA LYS A 189 19.00 -0.94 6.04
C LYS A 189 19.08 -1.55 7.44
N HIS A 190 18.71 -2.82 7.59
CA HIS A 190 18.86 -3.53 8.85
C HIS A 190 20.32 -3.64 9.30
N GLU A 191 21.20 -4.13 8.41
CA GLU A 191 22.63 -4.33 8.69
C GLU A 191 23.37 -3.02 9.00
N ARG A 192 22.91 -1.92 8.40
CA ARG A 192 23.45 -0.58 8.61
C ARG A 192 22.76 0.21 9.73
N GLY A 193 21.78 -0.37 10.43
CA GLY A 193 21.05 0.33 11.49
C GLY A 193 20.25 1.56 11.02
N ILE A 194 19.83 1.59 9.75
CA ILE A 194 19.13 2.74 9.16
C ILE A 194 17.71 2.85 9.70
N LEU A 195 17.39 4.02 10.27
CA LEU A 195 16.07 4.39 10.77
C LEU A 195 15.32 5.23 9.73
N ASN A 196 14.05 4.91 9.50
CA ASN A 196 13.16 5.75 8.71
C ASN A 196 12.34 6.61 9.67
N ARG A 197 12.48 7.94 9.63
CA ARG A 197 11.58 8.88 10.32
C ARG A 197 10.56 9.41 9.33
N ILE A 198 9.29 9.18 9.62
CA ILE A 198 8.16 9.35 8.71
C ILE A 198 7.15 10.30 9.35
N LYS A 199 6.74 11.31 8.60
CA LYS A 199 5.74 12.28 9.05
C LYS A 199 4.90 12.82 7.92
N TRP A 200 3.72 13.31 8.25
CA TRP A 200 2.90 14.10 7.35
C TRP A 200 3.29 15.58 7.47
N LYS A 201 3.43 16.27 6.34
CA LYS A 201 3.65 17.71 6.28
C LYS A 201 3.16 18.25 4.95
N ASN A 202 2.53 19.42 4.92
CA ASN A 202 2.10 20.09 3.68
C ASN A 202 1.30 19.16 2.74
N ARG A 203 0.35 18.41 3.31
CA ARG A 203 -0.52 17.45 2.60
C ARG A 203 0.23 16.30 1.91
N ARG A 204 1.45 15.97 2.36
CA ARG A 204 2.33 14.93 1.79
C ARG A 204 3.01 14.14 2.92
N ILE A 205 3.48 12.93 2.59
CA ILE A 205 4.35 12.17 3.51
C ILE A 205 5.81 12.53 3.24
N TYR A 206 6.58 12.76 4.29
CA TYR A 206 8.02 12.93 4.26
C TYR A 206 8.68 11.76 4.98
N THR A 207 9.77 11.24 4.40
CA THR A 207 10.63 10.25 5.03
C THR A 207 12.07 10.76 5.04
N ASP A 208 12.69 10.71 6.22
CA ASP A 208 14.12 10.85 6.43
C ASP A 208 14.72 9.48 6.72
N LEU A 209 15.82 9.13 6.06
CA LEU A 209 16.67 7.98 6.38
C LEU A 209 17.83 8.47 7.22
N ILE A 210 17.97 7.90 8.42
CA ILE A 210 18.93 8.31 9.43
C ILE A 210 19.89 7.15 9.69
N GLU A 211 21.19 7.43 9.63
CA GLU A 211 22.30 6.52 9.95
C GLU A 211 23.31 7.31 10.79
N ASP A 212 23.71 6.79 11.94
CA ASP A 212 24.63 7.47 12.88
C ASP A 212 24.25 8.94 13.15
N ASP A 213 22.96 9.16 13.45
CA ASP A 213 22.34 10.48 13.68
C ASP A 213 22.41 11.47 12.50
N LYS A 214 22.84 11.02 11.31
CA LYS A 214 22.90 11.82 10.08
C LYS A 214 21.81 11.43 9.12
N ILE A 215 21.20 12.43 8.48
CA ILE A 215 20.23 12.20 7.41
C ILE A 215 21.00 11.87 6.12
N ILE A 216 20.95 10.61 5.71
CA ILE A 216 21.59 10.12 4.48
C ILE A 216 20.67 10.18 3.25
N GLY A 217 19.37 10.35 3.47
CA GLY A 217 18.39 10.53 2.41
C GLY A 217 17.10 11.15 2.93
N ARG A 218 16.50 12.05 2.15
CA ARG A 218 15.24 12.72 2.49
C ARG A 218 14.39 12.88 1.25
N ASN A 219 13.12 12.52 1.34
CA ASN A 219 12.17 12.81 0.27
C ASN A 219 10.72 12.83 0.74
N TRP A 220 9.84 13.29 -0.14
CA TRP A 220 8.39 13.26 0.07
C TRP A 220 7.70 12.33 -0.91
N GLY A 221 6.47 11.90 -0.62
CA GLY A 221 5.68 11.03 -1.49
C GLY A 221 4.19 11.19 -1.28
N CYS A 222 3.42 10.58 -2.19
CA CYS A 222 1.96 10.55 -2.13
C CYS A 222 1.40 9.55 -1.12
N CYS A 223 2.25 8.67 -0.58
CA CYS A 223 1.97 7.75 0.52
C CYS A 223 3.30 7.36 1.21
N ILE A 224 3.20 6.63 2.33
CA ILE A 224 4.35 6.16 3.11
C ILE A 224 5.35 5.42 2.21
N ALA A 225 4.92 4.37 1.50
CA ALA A 225 5.80 3.59 0.63
C ALA A 225 6.49 4.44 -0.46
N TYR A 226 5.77 5.35 -1.11
CA TYR A 226 6.36 6.25 -2.12
C TYR A 226 7.41 7.18 -1.50
N SER A 227 7.14 7.73 -0.32
CA SER A 227 8.10 8.62 0.36
C SER A 227 9.36 7.88 0.81
N THR A 228 9.21 6.66 1.35
CA THR A 228 10.30 5.82 1.82
C THR A 228 11.19 5.37 0.66
N VAL A 229 10.61 4.82 -0.42
CA VAL A 229 11.37 4.43 -1.61
C VAL A 229 12.10 5.62 -2.24
N ARG A 230 11.49 6.81 -2.27
CA ARG A 230 12.18 8.02 -2.77
C ARG A 230 13.33 8.47 -1.88
N ALA A 231 13.21 8.30 -0.57
CA ALA A 231 14.30 8.58 0.37
C ALA A 231 15.43 7.54 0.20
N GLU A 232 15.10 6.27 -0.04
CA GLU A 232 16.07 5.21 -0.39
C GLU A 232 16.81 5.50 -1.69
N ILE A 233 16.12 6.04 -2.70
CA ILE A 233 16.74 6.50 -3.95
C ILE A 233 17.70 7.65 -3.67
N ALA A 234 17.29 8.63 -2.87
CA ALA A 234 18.11 9.77 -2.50
C ALA A 234 19.37 9.35 -1.71
N ALA A 235 19.27 8.31 -0.88
CA ALA A 235 20.38 7.72 -0.14
C ALA A 235 21.27 6.76 -0.98
N GLY A 236 21.02 6.62 -2.29
CA GLY A 236 21.79 5.72 -3.15
C GLY A 236 21.53 4.21 -2.93
N LEU A 237 20.46 3.86 -2.21
CA LEU A 237 20.13 2.46 -1.89
C LEU A 237 19.35 1.76 -3.02
N GLY A 238 18.61 2.52 -3.82
CA GLY A 238 17.82 2.03 -4.95
C GLY A 238 18.64 1.45 -6.11
N SER A 239 18.00 0.75 -7.04
CA SER A 239 18.66 0.23 -8.25
C SER A 239 18.46 1.16 -9.44
N LYS A 240 19.46 1.30 -10.32
CA LYS A 240 19.38 2.21 -11.48
C LYS A 240 18.12 2.00 -12.33
N LYS A 241 17.77 0.73 -12.63
CA LYS A 241 16.55 0.36 -13.38
C LYS A 241 15.28 0.84 -12.66
N TRP A 242 15.08 0.44 -11.41
CA TRP A 242 13.87 0.78 -10.66
C TRP A 242 13.75 2.27 -10.39
N ASN A 243 14.88 2.95 -10.13
CA ASN A 243 14.91 4.40 -9.93
C ASN A 243 14.42 5.14 -11.18
N ARG A 244 14.83 4.69 -12.38
CA ARG A 244 14.39 5.26 -13.66
C ARG A 244 12.88 5.07 -13.87
N ILE A 245 12.38 3.85 -13.69
CA ILE A 245 10.95 3.51 -13.82
C ILE A 245 10.12 4.35 -12.85
N PHE A 246 10.55 4.41 -11.58
CA PHE A 246 9.85 5.13 -10.54
C PHE A 246 9.81 6.64 -10.81
N LYS A 247 10.92 7.24 -11.24
CA LYS A 247 10.99 8.67 -11.61
C LYS A 247 10.07 8.96 -12.80
N HIS A 248 10.14 8.14 -13.84
CA HIS A 248 9.32 8.28 -15.04
C HIS A 248 7.82 8.22 -14.72
N TYR A 249 7.39 7.22 -13.94
CA TYR A 249 5.99 7.13 -13.48
C TYR A 249 5.57 8.38 -12.69
N CYS A 250 6.39 8.82 -11.73
CA CYS A 250 6.06 10.00 -10.94
C CYS A 250 5.94 11.25 -11.80
N ASP A 251 6.80 11.42 -12.82
CA ASP A 251 6.79 12.57 -13.71
C ASP A 251 5.58 12.62 -14.64
N GLN A 252 4.96 11.47 -14.94
CA GLN A 252 3.77 11.37 -15.77
C GLN A 252 2.47 11.18 -14.97
N CYS A 253 2.55 11.08 -13.65
CA CYS A 253 1.38 10.80 -12.82
C CYS A 253 0.44 12.02 -12.78
N PRO A 254 -0.82 11.92 -13.23
CA PRO A 254 -1.76 13.05 -13.22
C PRO A 254 -1.97 13.64 -11.82
N LEU A 255 -1.92 12.80 -10.78
CA LEU A 255 -2.07 13.25 -9.40
C LEU A 255 -0.89 14.09 -8.88
N LYS A 256 0.28 14.04 -9.53
CA LYS A 256 1.39 14.96 -9.19
C LYS A 256 1.02 16.41 -9.55
N HIS A 257 0.22 16.60 -10.61
CA HIS A 257 -0.18 17.91 -11.14
C HIS A 257 -1.49 18.41 -10.53
N CYS A 258 -2.38 17.51 -10.12
CA CYS A 258 -3.68 17.83 -9.50
C CYS A 258 -3.77 17.23 -8.09
N TRP A 259 -2.87 17.64 -7.18
CA TRP A 259 -2.81 17.03 -5.85
C TRP A 259 -4.05 17.38 -5.00
N ILE A 260 -4.86 16.37 -4.68
CA ILE A 260 -6.15 16.51 -3.98
C ILE A 260 -5.98 16.55 -2.44
N GLY A 261 -4.75 16.47 -1.94
CA GLY A 261 -4.46 16.54 -0.50
C GLY A 261 -4.82 15.28 0.28
N LYS A 262 -5.07 14.17 -0.41
CA LYS A 262 -5.32 12.84 0.17
C LYS A 262 -4.20 11.89 -0.22
N ALA A 263 -3.87 10.95 0.66
CA ALA A 263 -2.88 9.92 0.36
C ALA A 263 -3.37 9.03 -0.81
N MET A 264 -2.43 8.52 -1.61
CA MET A 264 -2.75 7.59 -2.70
C MET A 264 -3.53 6.36 -2.23
N GLY A 265 -3.24 5.89 -1.01
CA GLY A 265 -3.95 4.78 -0.38
C GLY A 265 -5.44 5.06 -0.15
N ALA A 266 -5.79 6.29 0.24
CA ALA A 266 -7.18 6.69 0.46
C ALA A 266 -7.95 6.76 -0.86
N LEU A 267 -7.38 7.44 -1.87
CA LEU A 267 -8.00 7.58 -3.18
C LEU A 267 -8.22 6.23 -3.86
N GLY A 268 -7.20 5.37 -3.89
CA GLY A 268 -7.31 4.04 -4.51
C GLY A 268 -8.34 3.15 -3.83
N ASN A 269 -8.44 3.17 -2.49
CA ASN A 269 -9.46 2.40 -1.79
C ASN A 269 -10.88 2.92 -2.08
N LYS A 270 -11.08 4.23 -2.22
CA LYS A 270 -12.39 4.76 -2.66
C LYS A 270 -12.76 4.26 -4.06
N VAL A 271 -11.79 4.21 -4.98
CA VAL A 271 -12.01 3.64 -6.32
C VAL A 271 -12.41 2.17 -6.21
N LEU A 272 -11.66 1.35 -5.46
CA LEU A 272 -11.99 -0.06 -5.28
C LEU A 272 -13.33 -0.31 -4.58
N HIS A 273 -13.67 0.50 -3.57
CA HIS A 273 -14.95 0.43 -2.89
C HIS A 273 -16.10 0.73 -3.86
N ARG A 274 -15.96 1.74 -4.71
CA ARG A 274 -16.97 2.04 -5.75
C ARG A 274 -17.07 0.94 -6.79
N MET A 275 -15.94 0.45 -7.30
CA MET A 275 -15.90 -0.66 -8.27
C MET A 275 -16.62 -1.91 -7.74
N LYS A 276 -16.43 -2.26 -6.46
CA LYS A 276 -17.16 -3.36 -5.81
C LYS A 276 -18.68 -3.14 -5.89
N ASN A 277 -19.16 -1.94 -5.59
CA ASN A 277 -20.59 -1.64 -5.57
C ASN A 277 -21.24 -1.67 -6.95
N VAL A 278 -20.45 -1.47 -8.02
CA VAL A 278 -20.94 -1.48 -9.41
C VAL A 278 -20.54 -2.74 -10.20
N ASN A 279 -20.06 -3.76 -9.48
CA ASN A 279 -19.67 -5.08 -9.97
C ASN A 279 -18.63 -5.05 -11.11
N VAL A 280 -17.61 -4.21 -10.96
CA VAL A 280 -16.48 -4.13 -11.90
C VAL A 280 -15.23 -4.72 -11.23
N ARG A 281 -14.47 -5.53 -11.97
CA ARG A 281 -13.29 -6.26 -11.45
C ARG A 281 -11.98 -5.54 -11.75
N GLU A 282 -11.03 -5.61 -10.82
CA GLU A 282 -9.65 -5.15 -11.02
C GLU A 282 -8.75 -6.36 -11.29
N ILE A 283 -8.18 -6.45 -12.48
CA ILE A 283 -7.15 -7.45 -12.83
C ILE A 283 -5.79 -6.77 -12.82
N VAL A 284 -4.86 -7.34 -12.05
CA VAL A 284 -3.51 -6.80 -11.87
C VAL A 284 -2.51 -7.63 -12.69
N ARG A 285 -1.64 -6.92 -13.41
CA ARG A 285 -0.52 -7.47 -14.17
C ARG A 285 0.77 -6.76 -13.79
N MET A 286 1.89 -7.38 -14.14
CA MET A 286 3.22 -6.81 -13.94
C MET A 286 4.00 -6.92 -15.25
N GLU A 287 4.16 -5.78 -15.91
CA GLU A 287 5.05 -5.58 -17.05
C GLU A 287 6.29 -4.82 -16.55
N ASP A 288 6.65 -3.70 -17.18
CA ASP A 288 7.60 -2.74 -16.61
C ASP A 288 7.00 -1.96 -15.41
N TYR A 289 5.67 -1.89 -15.35
CA TYR A 289 4.88 -1.27 -14.30
C TYR A 289 3.87 -2.27 -13.73
N ILE A 290 3.34 -1.95 -12.54
CA ILE A 290 2.10 -2.58 -12.08
C ILE A 290 0.99 -2.03 -12.96
N THR A 291 0.32 -2.90 -13.68
CA THR A 291 -0.73 -2.56 -14.62
C THR A 291 -2.07 -3.06 -14.09
N VAL A 292 -3.11 -2.26 -14.23
CA VAL A 292 -4.47 -2.60 -13.84
C VAL A 292 -5.38 -2.50 -15.07
N ASP A 293 -6.04 -3.61 -15.37
CA ASP A 293 -7.19 -3.65 -16.27
C ASP A 293 -8.47 -3.67 -15.43
N ILE A 294 -9.36 -2.71 -15.70
CA ILE A 294 -10.68 -2.64 -15.07
C ILE A 294 -11.69 -3.30 -16.01
N MET A 295 -12.37 -4.34 -15.53
CA MET A 295 -13.18 -5.25 -16.36
C MET A 295 -14.65 -5.22 -15.96
N ASP A 296 -15.52 -4.98 -16.94
CA ASP A 296 -16.98 -5.07 -16.83
C ASP A 296 -17.48 -6.18 -17.78
N ASN A 297 -18.03 -7.27 -17.26
CA ASN A 297 -18.48 -8.43 -18.05
C ASN A 297 -17.43 -8.90 -19.11
N ASN A 298 -16.18 -9.08 -18.69
CA ASN A 298 -15.03 -9.46 -19.53
C ASN A 298 -14.59 -8.42 -20.59
N LYS A 299 -15.24 -7.25 -20.64
CA LYS A 299 -14.78 -6.12 -21.46
C LYS A 299 -13.94 -5.17 -20.62
N ARG A 300 -12.76 -4.79 -21.13
CA ARG A 300 -11.94 -3.77 -20.51
C ARG A 300 -12.60 -2.40 -20.65
N VAL A 301 -12.92 -1.77 -19.53
CA VAL A 301 -13.52 -0.44 -19.44
C VAL A 301 -12.56 0.64 -18.92
N GLY A 302 -11.43 0.23 -18.35
CA GLY A 302 -10.39 1.15 -17.90
C GLY A 302 -9.02 0.49 -17.85
N TYR A 303 -7.97 1.32 -17.92
CA TYR A 303 -6.58 0.88 -17.89
C TYR A 303 -5.70 1.88 -17.17
N GLY A 304 -4.84 1.42 -16.27
CA GLY A 304 -3.91 2.28 -15.54
C GLY A 304 -2.61 1.60 -15.17
N ILE A 305 -1.59 2.42 -14.90
CA ILE A 305 -0.26 1.97 -14.48
C ILE A 305 0.12 2.57 -13.13
N GLY A 306 0.97 1.86 -12.39
CA GLY A 306 1.51 2.26 -11.09
C GLY A 306 2.91 1.66 -10.88
N SER A 307 3.64 2.12 -9.86
CA SER A 307 5.02 1.65 -9.62
C SER A 307 5.23 0.87 -8.33
N LEU A 308 4.41 1.08 -7.28
CA LEU A 308 4.55 0.37 -6.00
C LEU A 308 3.34 -0.50 -5.62
N CYS A 309 2.12 -0.13 -6.01
CA CYS A 309 0.92 -0.92 -5.71
C CYS A 309 -0.22 -0.68 -6.71
N SER A 310 -1.18 -1.60 -6.79
CA SER A 310 -2.34 -1.47 -7.69
C SER A 310 -3.22 -0.27 -7.36
N LEU A 311 -3.34 0.16 -6.10
CA LEU A 311 -4.12 1.38 -5.74
C LEU A 311 -3.69 2.60 -6.55
N SER A 312 -2.39 2.75 -6.81
CA SER A 312 -1.90 3.86 -7.63
C SER A 312 -2.27 3.69 -9.11
N ALA A 313 -2.30 2.45 -9.59
CA ALA A 313 -2.73 2.10 -10.95
C ALA A 313 -4.24 2.24 -11.14
N SER A 314 -5.08 1.89 -10.15
CA SER A 314 -6.54 2.08 -10.24
C SER A 314 -6.91 3.56 -10.25
N VAL A 315 -6.22 4.40 -9.46
CA VAL A 315 -6.43 5.85 -9.56
C VAL A 315 -5.93 6.39 -10.89
N ASN A 316 -4.78 5.90 -11.39
CA ASN A 316 -4.32 6.25 -12.74
C ASN A 316 -5.34 5.87 -13.82
N ALA A 317 -5.97 4.69 -13.69
CA ALA A 317 -6.99 4.21 -14.61
C ALA A 317 -8.21 5.13 -14.61
N LEU A 318 -8.70 5.51 -13.42
CA LEU A 318 -9.81 6.44 -13.28
C LEU A 318 -9.53 7.79 -13.96
N MET A 319 -8.31 8.32 -13.79
CA MET A 319 -7.93 9.62 -14.34
C MET A 319 -7.71 9.61 -15.85
N ARG A 320 -7.46 8.45 -16.46
CA ARG A 320 -7.12 8.31 -17.89
C ARG A 320 -8.24 7.72 -18.74
N SER A 321 -9.21 7.07 -18.12
CA SER A 321 -10.29 6.38 -18.80
C SER A 321 -11.59 7.17 -18.67
N ASP A 322 -12.61 6.73 -19.41
CA ASP A 322 -13.97 7.23 -19.25
C ASP A 322 -14.51 6.83 -17.86
N ALA A 323 -14.43 7.75 -16.91
CA ALA A 323 -14.78 7.52 -15.51
C ALA A 323 -16.23 7.03 -15.32
N ILE A 324 -17.12 7.36 -16.25
CA ILE A 324 -18.53 6.90 -16.23
C ILE A 324 -18.58 5.38 -16.37
N LYS A 325 -17.70 4.77 -17.19
CA LYS A 325 -17.66 3.32 -17.38
C LYS A 325 -17.08 2.57 -16.19
N ILE A 326 -16.23 3.22 -15.39
CA ILE A 326 -15.59 2.63 -14.21
C ILE A 326 -16.49 2.78 -12.98
N LEU A 327 -17.00 3.98 -12.73
CA LEU A 327 -17.73 4.32 -11.50
C LEU A 327 -19.24 4.17 -11.62
N LYS A 328 -19.78 4.07 -12.85
CA LYS A 328 -21.22 4.02 -13.18
C LYS A 328 -22.04 4.97 -12.30
N PRO A 329 -21.72 6.28 -12.28
CA PRO A 329 -22.36 7.23 -11.37
C PRO A 329 -23.86 7.30 -11.68
N THR A 330 -24.68 7.27 -10.64
CA THR A 330 -26.12 7.52 -10.78
C THR A 330 -26.37 8.99 -11.06
N PRO A 331 -27.41 9.31 -11.83
CA PRO A 331 -27.92 10.67 -11.95
C PRO A 331 -28.09 11.33 -10.58
N ALA A 332 -27.70 12.60 -10.44
CA ALA A 332 -27.94 13.38 -9.24
C ALA A 332 -29.42 13.76 -9.17
N GLU A 333 -30.04 13.58 -8.02
CA GLU A 333 -31.43 14.03 -7.79
C GLU A 333 -31.55 15.54 -8.05
N GLY A 334 -32.58 15.94 -8.80
CA GLY A 334 -32.84 17.34 -9.14
C GLY A 334 -31.93 17.95 -10.21
N PHE A 335 -30.99 17.18 -10.80
CA PHE A 335 -30.17 17.71 -11.89
C PHE A 335 -30.99 17.70 -13.20
N PRO A 336 -31.02 18.80 -13.97
CA PRO A 336 -31.81 18.90 -15.19
C PRO A 336 -31.16 18.06 -16.30
N TYR A 337 -31.47 16.77 -16.35
CA TYR A 337 -31.11 15.94 -17.49
C TYR A 337 -32.02 16.32 -18.66
N LYS A 338 -31.42 16.65 -19.82
CA LYS A 338 -32.18 16.66 -21.06
C LYS A 338 -32.69 15.24 -21.28
N GLU A 339 -34.01 15.08 -21.32
CA GLU A 339 -34.63 13.84 -21.77
C GLU A 339 -34.00 13.47 -23.12
N ARG A 340 -33.38 12.30 -23.19
CA ARG A 340 -32.89 11.76 -24.45
C ARG A 340 -34.12 11.28 -25.21
N GLY A 341 -34.59 12.10 -26.15
CA GLY A 341 -35.55 11.72 -27.17
C GLY A 341 -34.99 10.68 -28.14
#